data_AF-A0A1I0VD98-F1
#
_entry.id   AF-A0A1I0VD98-F1
#
_cell.length_a   1.000
_cell.length_b   1.000
_cell.length_c   1.000
_cell.angle_alpha   90.00
_cell.angle_beta   90.00
_cell.angle_gamma   90.00
#
_symmetry.space_group_name_H-M   'P 1'
#
loop_
_entity.id
_entity.type
_entity.pdbx_description
1 polymer ?
#
loop_
_entity_poly.entity_id
_entity_poly.type
_entity_poly.pdbx_seq_one_letter_code
_entity_poly.pdbx_strand_id
1 'polypeptide(L)' 'MDVKSYPYKGHAVFPRLEQQGNGKYTACFTIQAGKDGAGETRYVRTTPTNEFDTEDDAISYILDFAGDWIDENPL' A
#
# COMPACT_ATOMS: atom_id res chain seq x y z
N MET A 1 -10.03 2.07 14.64
CA MET A 1 -9.63 1.26 13.47
C MET A 1 -8.13 1.36 13.40
N ASP A 2 -7.44 0.36 13.94
CA ASP A 2 -5.98 0.27 13.83
C ASP A 2 -5.63 0.18 12.34
N VAL A 3 -4.94 1.19 11.82
CA VAL A 3 -4.47 1.15 10.43
C VAL A 3 -3.37 0.11 10.38
N LYS A 4 -3.66 -1.04 9.75
CA LYS A 4 -2.68 -2.11 9.60
C LYS A 4 -1.56 -1.64 8.68
N SER A 5 -0.38 -1.41 9.23
CA SER A 5 0.82 -1.06 8.49
C SER A 5 1.75 -2.26 8.35
N TYR A 6 2.49 -2.29 7.25
CA TYR A 6 3.41 -3.36 6.90
C TYR A 6 4.82 -2.78 6.80
N PRO A 7 5.69 -3.01 7.79
CA PRO A 7 7.05 -2.48 7.75
C PRO A 7 7.93 -3.27 6.78
N TYR A 8 8.72 -2.57 5.97
CA TYR A 8 9.68 -3.19 5.06
C TYR A 8 10.89 -2.28 4.80
N LYS A 9 12.11 -2.79 4.98
CA LYS A 9 13.39 -2.07 4.76
C LYS A 9 13.43 -0.62 5.26
N GLY A 10 12.92 -0.37 6.47
CA GLY A 10 12.93 0.96 7.09
C GLY A 10 11.77 1.87 6.66
N HIS A 11 10.90 1.41 5.76
CA HIS A 11 9.63 2.03 5.43
C HIS A 11 8.45 1.34 6.13
N ALA A 12 7.29 1.97 6.07
CA ALA A 12 5.99 1.40 6.41
C ALA A 12 5.00 1.59 5.25
N VAL A 13 4.35 0.51 4.86
CA VAL A 13 3.31 0.49 3.82
C VAL A 13 1.95 0.48 4.50
N PHE A 14 1.08 1.38 4.08
CA PHE A 14 -0.28 1.55 4.59
C PHE A 14 -1.28 1.26 3.47
N PRO A 15 -1.78 0.02 3.36
CA PRO A 15 -2.86 -0.31 2.45
C PRO A 15 -4.13 0.47 2.80
N ARG A 16 -4.79 0.99 1.77
CA ARG A 16 -6.11 1.60 1.84
C ARG A 16 -6.93 1.05 0.70
N LEU A 17 -7.64 -0.05 0.95
CA LEU A 17 -8.55 -0.58 -0.04
C LEU A 17 -9.76 0.33 -0.16
N GLU A 18 -10.19 0.59 -1.39
CA GLU A 18 -11.44 1.29 -1.66
C GLU A 18 -12.35 0.36 -2.46
N GLN A 19 -13.53 0.07 -1.91
CA GLN A 19 -14.53 -0.71 -2.62
C GLN A 19 -15.25 0.18 -3.63
N GLN A 20 -15.24 -0.25 -4.88
CA GLN A 20 -15.88 0.43 -6.00
C GLN A 20 -17.36 0.02 -6.09
N GLY A 21 -18.19 0.85 -6.72
CA GLY A 21 -19.63 0.60 -6.88
C GLY A 21 -19.99 -0.66 -7.68
N ASN A 22 -19.01 -1.29 -8.34
CA ASN A 22 -19.13 -2.56 -9.05
C ASN A 22 -18.82 -3.79 -8.17
N GLY A 23 -18.53 -3.59 -6.88
CA GLY A 23 -18.21 -4.65 -5.92
C GLY A 23 -16.73 -5.08 -5.88
N LYS A 24 -15.88 -4.50 -6.73
CA LYS A 24 -14.42 -4.72 -6.75
C LYS A 24 -13.70 -3.82 -5.75
N TYR A 25 -12.45 -4.15 -5.46
CA TYR A 25 -11.55 -3.34 -4.63
C TYR A 25 -10.45 -2.71 -5.47
N THR A 26 -10.10 -1.47 -5.17
CA THR A 26 -8.91 -0.80 -5.70
C THR A 26 -7.78 -0.79 -4.68
N ALA A 27 -6.59 -1.15 -5.12
CA ALA A 27 -5.38 -1.24 -4.32
C ALA A 27 -4.72 0.14 -4.08
N CYS A 28 -5.37 1.02 -3.33
CA CYS A 28 -4.76 2.30 -2.93
C CYS A 28 -3.84 2.07 -1.72
N PHE A 29 -2.74 2.80 -1.61
CA PHE A 29 -1.81 2.67 -0.49
C PHE A 29 -0.85 3.85 -0.40
N THR A 30 -0.15 3.93 0.73
CA THR A 30 0.90 4.93 0.98
C THR A 30 2.15 4.24 1.50
N ILE A 31 3.32 4.66 1.04
CA ILE A 31 4.62 4.26 1.58
C ILE A 31 5.18 5.46 2.33
N GLN A 32 5.51 5.27 3.60
CA GLN A 32 6.13 6.28 4.45
C GLN A 32 7.52 5.81 4.90
N ALA A 33 8.42 6.75 5.12
CA ALA A 33 9.69 6.48 5.78
C ALA A 33 9.45 6.18 7.27
N GLY A 34 10.32 5.37 7.87
CA GLY A 34 10.19 4.90 9.24
C GLY A 34 9.32 3.64 9.34
N LYS A 35 9.73 2.71 10.20
CA LYS A 35 9.03 1.41 10.39
C LYS A 35 7.65 1.56 11.03
N ASP A 36 7.39 2.70 11.66
CA ASP A 36 6.14 3.10 12.31
C ASP A 36 5.32 4.07 11.44
N GLY A 37 5.83 4.48 10.27
CA GLY A 37 5.23 5.54 9.44
C GLY A 37 5.27 6.93 10.07
N ALA A 38 6.15 7.17 11.05
CA ALA A 38 6.34 8.50 11.62
C ALA A 38 7.17 9.44 10.72
N GLY A 39 7.78 8.91 9.65
CA GLY A 39 8.57 9.68 8.70
C GLY A 39 7.75 10.32 7.59
N GLU A 40 8.46 10.90 6.62
CA GLU A 40 7.82 11.53 5.47
C GLU A 40 7.10 10.53 4.56
N THR A 41 6.09 11.02 3.84
CA THR A 41 5.43 10.22 2.81
C THR A 41 6.31 10.15 1.58
N ARG A 42 6.68 8.94 1.18
CA ARG A 42 7.59 8.66 0.05
C ARG A 42 6.84 8.39 -1.25
N TYR A 43 5.70 7.70 -1.15
CA TYR A 43 4.87 7.37 -2.30
C TYR A 43 3.39 7.26 -1.90
N VAL A 44 2.49 7.70 -2.78
CA VAL A 44 1.04 7.60 -2.61
C VAL A 44 0.43 7.08 -3.90
N ARG A 45 -0.44 6.08 -3.79
CA ARG A 45 -1.29 5.60 -4.88
C ARG A 45 -2.75 5.73 -4.46
N THR A 46 -3.48 6.64 -5.11
CA THR A 46 -4.88 6.96 -4.77
C THR A 46 -5.90 6.44 -5.76
N THR A 47 -5.52 6.16 -7.00
CA THR A 47 -6.47 5.74 -8.07
C THR A 47 -5.80 4.73 -9.00
N PRO A 48 -5.53 3.50 -8.55
CA PRO A 48 -5.04 2.46 -9.44
C PRO A 48 -6.14 2.05 -10.44
N THR A 49 -5.73 1.71 -11.66
CA THR A 49 -6.61 1.07 -12.67
C THR A 49 -6.81 -0.42 -12.39
N ASN A 50 -6.07 -0.99 -11.45
CA ASN A 50 -6.18 -2.39 -11.05
C ASN A 50 -7.36 -2.57 -10.11
N GLU A 51 -8.27 -3.46 -10.49
CA GLU A 51 -9.43 -3.87 -9.73
C GLU A 51 -9.26 -5.33 -9.27
N PHE A 52 -9.64 -5.61 -8.04
CA PHE A 52 -9.49 -6.91 -7.40
C PHE A 52 -10.84 -7.44 -6.91
N ASP A 53 -11.02 -8.75 -6.95
CA ASP A 53 -12.23 -9.41 -6.46
C ASP A 53 -12.29 -9.47 -4.94
N THR A 54 -11.14 -9.56 -4.28
CA THR A 54 -11.05 -9.70 -2.82
C THR A 54 -10.08 -8.69 -2.22
N GLU A 55 -10.25 -8.43 -0.92
CA GLU A 55 -9.32 -7.58 -0.17
C GLU A 55 -7.92 -8.19 -0.08
N ASP A 56 -7.83 -9.51 0.09
CA ASP A 56 -6.55 -10.22 0.19
C ASP A 56 -5.73 -10.14 -1.11
N ASP A 57 -6.38 -10.24 -2.27
CA ASP A 57 -5.72 -10.07 -3.58
C ASP A 57 -5.18 -8.64 -3.74
N ALA A 58 -5.98 -7.64 -3.35
CA ALA A 58 -5.57 -6.24 -3.42
C ALA A 58 -4.40 -5.95 -2.47
N ILE A 59 -4.43 -6.48 -1.24
CA ILE A 59 -3.34 -6.32 -0.26
C ILE A 59 -2.07 -7.01 -0.77
N SER A 60 -2.17 -8.23 -1.29
CA SER A 60 -1.01 -8.96 -1.81
C SER A 60 -0.32 -8.17 -2.92
N TYR A 61 -1.09 -7.64 -3.87
CA TYR A 61 -0.57 -6.77 -4.92
C TYR A 61 0.08 -5.49 -4.38
N ILE A 62 -0.51 -4.86 -3.35
CA ILE A 62 0.08 -3.67 -2.71
C ILE A 62 1.46 -4.01 -2.14
N LEU A 63 1.57 -5.13 -1.42
CA LEU A 63 2.81 -5.52 -0.76
C LEU A 63 3.91 -5.87 -1.75
N ASP A 64 3.58 -6.60 -2.82
CA ASP A 64 4.53 -6.92 -3.89
C ASP A 64 5.04 -5.65 -4.57
N PHE A 65 4.12 -4.79 -5.02
CA PHE A 65 4.50 -3.53 -5.67
C PHE A 65 5.32 -2.63 -4.74
N ALA A 66 4.90 -2.48 -3.48
CA ALA A 66 5.60 -1.63 -2.54
C ALA A 66 6.99 -2.18 -2.20
N GLY A 67 7.13 -3.51 -2.12
CA GLY A 67 8.41 -4.18 -1.94
C GLY A 67 9.38 -3.84 -3.08
N ASP A 68 8.95 -4.03 -4.33
CA ASP A 68 9.76 -3.71 -5.51
C ASP A 68 10.13 -2.22 -5.55
N TRP A 69 9.15 -1.34 -5.31
CA TRP A 69 9.39 0.09 -5.30
C TRP A 69 10.40 0.51 -4.22
N ILE A 70 10.29 -0.04 -3.00
CA ILE A 70 11.22 0.23 -1.88
C ILE A 70 12.62 -0.29 -2.21
N ASP A 71 12.72 -1.42 -2.91
CA ASP A 71 14.00 -1.99 -3.32
C ASP A 71 14.73 -1.10 -4.34
N GLU A 72 13.97 -0.45 -5.23
CA GLU A 72 14.48 0.54 -6.18
C GLU A 72 14.72 1.93 -5.54
N ASN A 73 14.04 2.23 -4.43
CA ASN A 73 14.06 3.53 -3.75
C ASN A 73 14.40 3.37 -2.26
N PRO A 74 15.64 2.95 -1.93
CA PRO A 74 16.07 2.81 -0.54
C PRO A 74 16.09 4.16 0.20
N LEU A 75 16.02 4.11 1.53
CA LEU A 75 16.23 5.27 2.41
C LEU A 75 17.69 5.69 2.47
#